data_AF-A0A3P7KRQ7-F1
#
_entry.id   AF-A0A3P7KRQ7-F1
#
_cell.length_a   1.000
_cell.length_b   1.000
_cell.length_c   1.000
_cell.angle_alpha   90.00
_cell.angle_beta   90.00
_cell.angle_gamma   90.00
#
_symmetry.space_group_name_H-M   'P 1'
#
loop_
_entity.id
_entity.type
_entity.pdbx_description
1 polymer ?
#
loop_
_entity_poly.entity_id
_entity_poly.type
_entity_poly.pdbx_seq_one_letter_code
_entity_poly.pdbx_strand_id
1 'polypeptide(L)'
;TVNRGIGEIFFLDAPGGTVKTFLIRLILTTIRFQNGIALALASSGISATLLPGGRTAHSALKLPLNTNLIETPTRNISKTSGMGEVLQKCKLIVWDECTVAHKTSIEALDRSLQDLSGNIRPFGNALILFAGDFRQTLPVIPRSTPADEINARLKYSALWRHVKTFKLTTNMHVQLQND
;
A
#
# COMPACT_ATOMS: atom_id res chain seq x y z
N THR A 1 13.45 12.06 -2.25
CA THR A 1 11.99 11.97 -2.49
C THR A 1 11.22 12.44 -1.27
N VAL A 2 11.36 11.83 -0.09
CA VAL A 2 10.71 12.30 1.16
C VAL A 2 10.93 13.79 1.46
N ASN A 3 12.15 14.29 1.26
CA ASN A 3 12.51 15.70 1.54
C ASN A 3 12.29 16.66 0.36
N ARG A 4 11.85 16.17 -0.81
CA ARG A 4 11.70 17.00 -2.03
C ARG A 4 10.26 17.48 -2.27
N GLY A 5 9.28 17.03 -1.47
CA GLY A 5 7.87 17.42 -1.61
C GLY A 5 7.18 16.89 -2.88
N ILE A 6 7.85 16.00 -3.63
CA ILE A 6 7.31 15.38 -4.85
C ILE A 6 6.80 13.99 -4.47
N GLY A 7 5.50 13.76 -4.70
CA GLY A 7 4.87 12.46 -4.56
C GLY A 7 5.37 11.50 -5.63
N GLU A 8 5.80 10.32 -5.20
CA GLU A 8 6.20 9.23 -6.09
C GLU A 8 5.58 7.93 -5.59
N ILE A 9 5.42 6.96 -6.50
CA ILE A 9 4.87 5.66 -6.19
C ILE A 9 5.97 4.63 -6.39
N PHE A 10 6.28 3.89 -5.34
CA PHE A 10 7.26 2.82 -5.35
C PHE A 10 6.61 1.47 -5.10
N PHE A 11 7.14 0.42 -5.70
CA PHE A 11 6.80 -0.96 -5.38
C PHE A 11 8.06 -1.72 -5.00
N LEU A 12 8.04 -2.35 -3.83
CA LEU A 12 9.08 -3.24 -3.35
C LEU A 12 8.65 -4.69 -3.65
N ASP A 13 9.22 -5.25 -4.71
CA ASP A 13 9.11 -6.66 -5.07
C ASP A 13 10.06 -7.47 -4.19
N ALA A 14 9.50 -8.23 -3.27
CA ALA A 14 10.25 -8.86 -2.20
C ALA A 14 9.76 -10.30 -1.96
N PRO A 15 10.49 -11.31 -2.49
CA PRO A 15 10.16 -12.71 -2.27
C PRO A 15 10.14 -13.09 -0.79
N GLY A 16 9.46 -14.20 -0.47
CA GLY A 16 9.53 -14.82 0.85
C GLY A 16 10.99 -15.02 1.31
N GLY A 17 11.27 -14.71 2.58
CA GLY A 17 12.63 -14.78 3.15
C GLY A 17 13.53 -13.59 2.84
N THR A 18 13.09 -12.64 2.02
CA THR A 18 13.74 -11.33 1.93
C THR A 18 13.27 -10.47 3.08
N VAL A 19 14.17 -9.70 3.71
CA VAL A 19 13.92 -8.92 4.94
C VAL A 19 12.99 -7.70 4.73
N LYS A 20 12.01 -7.82 3.84
CA LYS A 20 11.01 -6.84 3.45
C LYS A 20 10.42 -6.10 4.65
N THR A 21 9.89 -6.85 5.62
CA THR A 21 9.26 -6.28 6.80
C THR A 21 10.26 -5.48 7.64
N PHE A 22 11.50 -5.95 7.77
CA PHE A 22 12.55 -5.18 8.45
C PHE A 22 12.84 -3.86 7.73
N LEU A 23 13.00 -3.88 6.40
CA LEU A 23 13.25 -2.68 5.60
C LEU A 23 12.11 -1.68 5.73
N ILE A 24 10.86 -2.14 5.61
CA ILE A 24 9.66 -1.30 5.79
C ILE A 24 9.65 -0.69 7.20
N ARG A 25 9.92 -1.49 8.24
CA ARG A 25 9.99 -1.00 9.63
C ARG A 25 11.07 0.07 9.79
N LEU A 26 12.25 -0.13 9.20
CA LEU A 26 13.34 0.83 9.26
C LEU A 26 12.95 2.16 8.62
N ILE A 27 12.32 2.13 7.43
CA ILE A 27 11.85 3.32 6.72
C ILE A 27 10.79 4.06 7.56
N LEU A 28 9.78 3.34 8.07
CA LEU A 28 8.72 3.91 8.91
C LEU A 28 9.28 4.58 10.15
N THR A 29 10.18 3.90 10.87
CA THR A 29 10.81 4.41 12.09
C THR A 29 11.68 5.62 11.79
N THR A 30 12.44 5.62 10.70
CA THR A 30 13.31 6.74 10.32
C THR A 30 12.51 8.03 10.10
N ILE A 31 11.39 7.95 9.39
CA ILE A 31 10.53 9.12 9.15
C ILE A 31 9.88 9.61 10.43
N ARG A 32 9.42 8.69 11.28
CA ARG A 32 8.79 9.04 12.57
C ARG A 32 9.79 9.64 13.56
N PHE A 33 11.03 9.15 13.56
CA PHE A 33 12.12 9.72 14.35
C PHE A 33 12.41 11.17 13.95
N GLN A 34 12.23 11.52 12.68
CA GLN A 34 12.33 12.89 12.17
C GLN A 34 11.03 13.70 12.36
N ASN A 35 10.19 13.33 13.34
CA ASN A 35 8.88 13.92 13.62
C ASN A 35 7.93 13.96 12.40
N GLY A 36 8.14 13.07 11.43
CA GLY A 36 7.26 12.89 10.28
C GLY A 36 6.14 11.91 10.55
N ILE A 37 4.99 12.12 9.91
CA ILE A 37 3.90 11.13 9.94
C ILE A 37 4.17 10.11 8.84
N ALA A 38 4.32 8.84 9.23
CA ALA A 38 4.39 7.71 8.32
C ALA A 38 3.28 6.70 8.66
N LEU A 39 2.38 6.45 7.71
CA LEU A 39 1.24 5.56 7.88
C LEU A 39 1.61 4.15 7.41
N ALA A 40 1.35 3.16 8.25
CA ALA A 40 1.59 1.76 7.95
C ALA A 40 0.26 1.04 7.73
N LEU A 41 -0.01 0.65 6.50
CA LEU A 41 -1.17 -0.13 6.09
C LEU A 41 -0.74 -1.54 5.68
N ALA A 42 -1.63 -2.50 5.85
CA ALA A 42 -1.44 -3.84 5.31
C ALA A 42 -2.76 -4.45 4.83
N SER A 43 -2.70 -5.42 3.92
CA SER A 43 -3.91 -6.10 3.44
C SER A 43 -4.48 -7.09 4.46
N SER A 44 -3.64 -7.69 5.32
CA SER A 44 -4.05 -8.65 6.36
C SER A 44 -3.81 -8.11 7.77
N GLY A 45 -4.57 -8.62 8.75
CA GLY A 45 -4.38 -8.29 10.16
C GLY A 45 -3.00 -8.72 10.70
N ILE A 46 -2.52 -9.89 10.26
CA ILE A 46 -1.22 -10.43 10.67
C ILE A 46 -0.08 -9.57 10.12
N SER A 47 -0.16 -9.14 8.86
CA SER A 47 0.84 -8.23 8.28
C SER A 47 0.82 -6.86 8.97
N ALA A 48 -0.36 -6.38 9.37
CA ALA A 48 -0.49 -5.12 10.08
C ALA A 48 0.18 -5.15 11.48
N THR A 49 0.08 -6.26 12.23
CA THR A 49 0.69 -6.38 13.56
C THR A 49 2.22 -6.41 13.51
N LEU A 50 2.81 -6.83 12.39
CA LEU A 50 4.26 -6.83 12.18
C LEU A 50 4.83 -5.41 11.94
N LEU A 51 3.98 -4.44 11.62
CA LEU A 51 4.38 -3.06 11.40
C LEU A 51 4.05 -2.19 12.63
N PRO A 52 4.98 -1.32 13.08
CA PRO A 52 4.74 -0.46 14.23
C PRO A 52 3.58 0.50 13.93
N GLY A 53 2.53 0.46 14.75
CA GLY A 53 1.31 1.24 14.53
C GLY A 53 0.57 0.86 13.24
N GLY A 54 0.80 -0.35 12.72
CA GLY A 54 0.16 -0.86 11.52
C GLY A 54 -1.34 -1.06 11.71
N ARG A 55 -2.09 -0.83 10.64
CA ARG A 55 -3.53 -1.11 10.57
C ARG A 55 -3.85 -1.81 9.26
N THR A 56 -4.94 -2.57 9.24
CA THR A 56 -5.41 -3.10 7.95
C THR A 56 -5.88 -1.94 7.08
N ALA A 57 -5.59 -1.97 5.78
CA ALA A 57 -6.04 -0.95 4.84
C ALA A 57 -7.58 -0.82 4.87
N HIS A 58 -8.27 -1.95 4.98
CA HIS A 58 -9.71 -1.98 5.16
C HIS A 58 -10.18 -1.17 6.38
N SER A 59 -9.59 -1.36 7.56
CA SER A 59 -9.98 -0.62 8.77
C SER A 59 -9.59 0.85 8.72
N ALA A 60 -8.38 1.17 8.23
CA ALA A 60 -7.85 2.52 8.21
C ALA A 60 -8.57 3.41 7.20
N LEU A 61 -8.85 2.88 6.01
CA LEU A 61 -9.50 3.60 4.92
C LEU A 61 -11.01 3.40 4.90
N LYS A 62 -11.52 2.56 5.82
CA LYS A 62 -12.90 2.08 5.84
C LYS A 62 -13.31 1.57 4.46
N LEU A 63 -12.53 0.73 3.77
CA LEU A 63 -12.96 0.26 2.43
C LEU A 63 -14.23 -0.62 2.56
N PRO A 64 -15.16 -0.64 1.60
CA PRO A 64 -16.25 -1.61 1.63
C PRO A 64 -15.70 -3.04 1.40
N LEU A 65 -16.15 -4.02 2.19
CA LEU A 65 -15.77 -5.43 2.06
C LEU A 65 -16.17 -6.04 0.70
N ASN A 66 -17.20 -5.49 0.06
CA ASN A 66 -17.73 -5.96 -1.21
C ASN A 66 -17.27 -5.05 -2.36
N THR A 67 -16.02 -5.18 -2.78
CA THR A 67 -15.45 -4.44 -3.92
C THR A 67 -15.98 -4.88 -5.27
N ASN A 68 -16.69 -6.01 -5.34
CA ASN A 68 -17.20 -6.61 -6.59
C ASN A 68 -18.56 -6.03 -7.03
N LEU A 69 -19.18 -5.17 -6.22
CA LEU A 69 -20.53 -4.63 -6.47
C LEU A 69 -20.54 -3.14 -6.83
N ILE A 70 -19.39 -2.47 -6.81
CA ILE A 70 -19.29 -1.02 -7.00
C ILE A 70 -18.18 -0.75 -8.01
N GLU A 71 -18.52 -0.24 -9.20
CA GLU A 71 -17.56 0.09 -10.26
C GLU A 71 -16.57 1.19 -9.82
N THR A 72 -17.00 2.09 -8.93
CA THR A 72 -16.17 3.14 -8.35
C THR A 72 -16.39 3.20 -6.83
N PRO A 73 -15.74 2.34 -6.02
CA PRO A 73 -15.79 2.51 -4.57
C PRO A 73 -15.03 3.79 -4.26
N THR A 74 -15.78 4.88 -4.07
CA THR A 74 -15.28 6.13 -3.50
C THR A 74 -15.73 6.16 -2.06
N ARG A 75 -14.78 6.33 -1.15
CA ARG A 75 -15.14 6.67 0.23
C ARG A 75 -14.63 8.05 0.54
N ASN A 76 -15.57 8.94 0.81
CA ASN A 76 -15.30 10.30 1.23
C ASN A 76 -14.84 10.25 2.69
N ILE A 77 -13.54 10.04 2.92
CA ILE A 77 -12.94 10.35 4.21
C ILE A 77 -13.05 11.87 4.37
N SER A 78 -13.84 12.32 5.34
CA SER A 78 -13.96 13.76 5.59
C SER A 78 -12.60 14.35 5.91
N LYS A 79 -12.29 15.52 5.34
CA LYS A 79 -11.09 16.32 5.66
C LYS A 79 -11.00 16.63 7.16
N THR A 80 -12.14 16.79 7.81
CA THR A 80 -12.25 17.09 9.25
C THR A 80 -12.18 15.86 10.15
N SER A 81 -12.08 14.66 9.60
CA SER A 81 -11.90 13.45 10.39
C SER A 81 -10.44 13.29 10.82
N GLY A 82 -10.20 12.70 12.00
CA GLY A 82 -8.83 12.46 12.47
C GLY A 82 -7.96 11.65 11.49
N MET A 83 -8.57 10.71 10.74
CA MET A 83 -7.85 10.00 9.68
C MET A 83 -7.59 10.88 8.45
N GLY A 84 -8.52 11.76 8.10
CA GLY A 84 -8.33 12.75 7.04
C GLY A 84 -7.14 13.66 7.33
N GLU A 85 -7.03 14.17 8.56
CA GLU A 85 -5.87 14.98 8.98
C GLU A 85 -4.56 14.20 8.91
N VAL A 86 -4.56 12.94 9.36
CA VAL A 86 -3.38 12.07 9.28
C VAL A 86 -2.95 11.86 7.83
N LEU A 87 -3.90 11.56 6.93
CA LEU A 87 -3.62 11.35 5.51
C LEU A 87 -3.11 12.62 4.81
N GLN A 88 -3.65 13.79 5.16
CA GLN A 88 -3.18 15.08 4.61
C GLN A 88 -1.76 15.46 5.05
N LYS A 89 -1.41 15.17 6.31
CA LYS A 89 -0.09 15.52 6.89
C LYS A 89 0.95 14.40 6.71
N CYS A 90 0.55 13.25 6.15
CA CYS A 90 1.41 12.09 6.01
C CYS A 90 2.54 12.35 5.00
N LYS A 91 3.79 12.05 5.39
CA LYS A 91 4.96 12.10 4.51
C LYS A 91 5.17 10.80 3.73
N LEU A 92 4.65 9.68 4.22
CA LEU A 92 4.79 8.36 3.59
C LEU A 92 3.62 7.47 3.97
N ILE A 93 2.96 6.88 2.98
CA ILE A 93 2.01 5.78 3.19
C ILE A 93 2.65 4.50 2.68
N VAL A 94 2.83 3.53 3.57
CA VAL A 94 3.25 2.18 3.20
C VAL A 94 2.04 1.27 3.17
N TRP A 95 1.93 0.41 2.15
CA TRP A 95 0.94 -0.66 2.10
C TRP A 95 1.64 -2.00 1.84
N ASP A 96 1.74 -2.81 2.89
CA ASP A 96 2.32 -4.16 2.85
C ASP A 96 1.29 -5.23 2.46
N GLU A 97 1.77 -6.27 1.78
CA GLU A 97 0.96 -7.29 1.11
C GLU A 97 -0.10 -6.71 0.17
N CYS A 98 0.22 -5.62 -0.53
CA CYS A 98 -0.72 -4.97 -1.44
C CYS A 98 -1.06 -5.83 -2.67
N THR A 99 -0.29 -6.90 -2.94
CA THR A 99 -0.50 -7.83 -4.06
C THR A 99 -1.77 -8.66 -3.91
N VAL A 100 -2.21 -8.86 -2.66
CA VAL A 100 -3.47 -9.55 -2.33
C VAL A 100 -4.67 -8.62 -2.41
N ALA A 101 -4.46 -7.30 -2.46
CA ALA A 101 -5.54 -6.33 -2.55
C ALA A 101 -6.10 -6.23 -3.98
N HIS A 102 -7.42 -6.06 -4.08
CA HIS A 102 -8.07 -5.75 -5.35
C HIS A 102 -7.67 -4.34 -5.82
N LYS A 103 -7.41 -4.15 -7.12
CA LYS A 103 -6.96 -2.86 -7.69
C LYS A 103 -7.88 -1.70 -7.36
N THR A 104 -9.19 -1.95 -7.26
CA THR A 104 -10.19 -0.94 -6.92
C THR A 104 -9.99 -0.37 -5.52
N SER A 105 -9.41 -1.12 -4.58
CA SER A 105 -9.06 -0.62 -3.25
C SER A 105 -7.91 0.39 -3.31
N ILE A 106 -6.96 0.17 -4.22
CA ILE A 106 -5.82 1.06 -4.43
C ILE A 106 -6.27 2.31 -5.19
N GLU A 107 -7.14 2.16 -6.19
CA GLU A 107 -7.76 3.28 -6.91
C GLU A 107 -8.71 4.09 -6.02
N ALA A 108 -9.38 3.45 -5.07
CA ALA A 108 -10.16 4.15 -4.04
C ALA A 108 -9.26 5.01 -3.15
N LEU A 109 -8.12 4.48 -2.70
CA LEU A 109 -7.13 5.25 -1.93
C LEU A 109 -6.59 6.44 -2.74
N ASP A 110 -6.28 6.23 -4.01
CA ASP A 110 -5.84 7.29 -4.93
C ASP A 110 -6.85 8.44 -4.98
N ARG A 111 -8.12 8.14 -5.29
CA ARG A 111 -9.21 9.14 -5.31
C ARG A 111 -9.37 9.84 -3.96
N SER A 112 -9.40 9.09 -2.86
CA SER A 112 -9.54 9.68 -1.52
C SER A 112 -8.40 10.67 -1.20
N LEU A 113 -7.16 10.36 -1.60
CA LEU A 113 -6.04 11.27 -1.38
C LEU A 113 -6.08 12.48 -2.31
N GLN A 114 -6.54 12.32 -3.56
CA GLN A 114 -6.78 13.44 -4.48
C GLN A 114 -7.84 14.39 -3.91
N ASP A 115 -8.95 13.87 -3.39
CA ASP A 115 -10.03 14.65 -2.77
C ASP A 115 -9.56 15.38 -1.50
N LEU A 116 -8.83 14.67 -0.63
CA LEU A 116 -8.30 15.23 0.61
C LEU A 116 -7.29 16.36 0.35
N SER A 117 -6.39 16.17 -0.62
CA SER A 117 -5.34 17.14 -0.97
C SER A 117 -5.82 18.27 -1.89
N GLY A 118 -6.93 18.06 -2.64
CA GLY A 118 -7.34 18.94 -3.73
C GLY A 118 -6.41 18.88 -4.95
N ASN A 119 -5.60 17.82 -5.08
CA ASN A 119 -4.62 17.65 -6.15
C ASN A 119 -4.98 16.43 -7.00
N ILE A 120 -5.19 16.63 -8.31
CA ILE A 120 -5.56 15.57 -9.26
C ILE A 120 -4.39 14.64 -9.65
N ARG A 121 -3.17 14.90 -9.17
CA ARG A 121 -2.03 14.00 -9.39
C ARG A 121 -2.26 12.68 -8.65
N PRO A 122 -1.66 11.57 -9.13
CA PRO A 122 -1.73 10.29 -8.44
C PRO A 122 -1.44 10.40 -6.93
N PHE A 123 -2.30 9.79 -6.14
CA PHE A 123 -2.39 9.79 -4.68
C PHE A 123 -2.35 11.19 -4.06
N GLY A 124 -2.86 12.20 -4.74
CA GLY A 124 -2.83 13.58 -4.23
C GLY A 124 -1.42 14.13 -4.04
N ASN A 125 -0.44 13.65 -4.83
CA ASN A 125 0.99 13.91 -4.66
C ASN A 125 1.58 13.36 -3.33
N ALA A 126 0.93 12.37 -2.71
CA ALA A 126 1.51 11.64 -1.59
C ALA A 126 2.63 10.68 -2.05
N LEU A 127 3.59 10.44 -1.15
CA LEU A 127 4.61 9.40 -1.34
C LEU A 127 4.04 8.04 -0.90
N ILE A 128 4.01 7.09 -1.83
CA ILE A 128 3.47 5.75 -1.60
C ILE A 128 4.56 4.70 -1.76
N LEU A 129 4.65 3.79 -0.79
CA LEU A 129 5.46 2.58 -0.90
C LEU A 129 4.55 1.36 -0.80
N PHE A 130 4.31 0.72 -1.94
CA PHE A 130 3.72 -0.60 -2.00
C PHE A 130 4.78 -1.66 -1.75
N ALA A 131 4.41 -2.73 -1.07
CA ALA A 131 5.29 -3.87 -0.88
C ALA A 131 4.50 -5.18 -0.93
N GLY A 132 5.12 -6.22 -1.47
CA GLY A 132 4.51 -7.54 -1.54
C GLY A 132 5.26 -8.45 -2.49
N ASP A 133 4.69 -9.64 -2.65
CA ASP A 133 5.21 -10.65 -3.56
C ASP A 133 4.09 -11.09 -4.52
N PHE A 134 4.25 -10.80 -5.82
CA PHE A 134 3.29 -11.24 -6.84
C PHE A 134 3.36 -12.75 -7.11
N ARG A 135 4.36 -13.46 -6.55
CA ARG A 135 4.47 -14.94 -6.63
C ARG A 135 3.68 -15.66 -5.55
N GLN A 136 3.16 -14.95 -4.56
CA GLN A 136 2.32 -15.53 -3.52
C GLN A 136 0.87 -15.69 -4.04
N THR A 137 -0.13 -15.29 -3.26
CA THR A 137 -1.55 -15.48 -3.58
C THR A 137 -2.12 -14.31 -4.38
N LEU A 138 -3.08 -14.64 -5.25
CA LEU A 138 -3.86 -13.65 -6.00
C LEU A 138 -4.95 -13.02 -5.14
N PRO A 139 -5.51 -11.87 -5.53
CA PRO A 139 -6.72 -11.34 -4.90
C PRO A 139 -7.83 -12.39 -4.92
N VAL A 140 -8.39 -12.68 -3.75
CA VAL A 140 -9.44 -13.70 -3.62
C VAL A 140 -10.78 -13.12 -4.06
N ILE A 141 -11.34 -13.63 -5.15
CA ILE A 141 -12.65 -13.22 -5.68
C ILE A 141 -13.57 -14.45 -5.70
N PRO A 142 -14.60 -14.52 -4.84
CA PRO A 142 -15.49 -15.67 -4.81
C PRO A 142 -16.19 -15.88 -6.16
N ARG A 143 -16.17 -17.12 -6.66
CA ARG A 143 -16.83 -17.53 -7.93
C ARG A 143 -16.31 -16.80 -9.17
N SER A 144 -15.05 -16.39 -9.18
CA SER A 144 -14.45 -15.65 -10.28
C SER A 144 -13.83 -16.55 -11.35
N THR A 145 -13.66 -16.01 -12.56
CA THR A 145 -12.88 -16.64 -13.62
C THR A 145 -11.40 -16.25 -13.49
N PRO A 146 -10.45 -17.01 -14.11
CA PRO A 146 -9.05 -16.61 -14.14
C PRO A 146 -8.82 -15.20 -14.74
N ALA A 147 -9.67 -14.78 -15.69
CA ALA A 147 -9.61 -13.44 -16.25
C ALA A 147 -9.98 -12.36 -15.23
N ASP A 148 -10.97 -12.63 -14.37
CA ASP A 148 -11.37 -11.71 -13.30
C ASP A 148 -10.26 -11.56 -12.25
N GLU A 149 -9.62 -12.66 -11.84
CA GLU A 149 -8.50 -12.64 -10.89
C GLU A 149 -7.30 -11.86 -11.43
N ILE A 150 -7.02 -11.96 -12.74
CA ILE A 150 -5.96 -11.21 -13.41
C ILE A 150 -6.33 -9.73 -13.47
N ASN A 151 -7.55 -9.41 -13.90
CA ASN A 151 -8.04 -8.04 -14.02
C ASN A 151 -8.09 -7.31 -12.68
N ALA A 152 -8.25 -8.02 -11.57
CA ALA A 152 -8.25 -7.48 -10.23
C ALA A 152 -6.87 -7.07 -9.71
N ARG A 153 -5.77 -7.47 -10.35
CA ARG A 153 -4.41 -7.22 -9.83
C ARG A 153 -4.02 -5.75 -9.95
N LEU A 154 -3.19 -5.30 -9.01
CA LEU A 154 -2.55 -3.98 -9.04
C LEU A 154 -1.85 -3.67 -10.37
N LYS A 155 -1.19 -4.65 -11.00
CA LYS A 155 -0.52 -4.46 -12.30
C LYS A 155 -1.47 -4.06 -13.45
N TYR A 156 -2.76 -4.39 -13.32
CA TYR A 156 -3.80 -4.03 -14.28
C TYR A 156 -4.52 -2.72 -13.92
N SER A 157 -4.09 -2.02 -12.86
CA SER A 157 -4.53 -0.66 -12.59
C SER A 157 -3.84 0.33 -13.51
N ALA A 158 -4.57 1.36 -13.91
CA ALA A 158 -4.03 2.52 -14.61
C ALA A 158 -2.86 3.18 -13.85
N LEU A 159 -2.83 3.05 -12.52
CA LEU A 159 -1.80 3.61 -11.64
C LEU A 159 -0.45 2.90 -11.79
N TRP A 160 -0.42 1.64 -12.24
CA TRP A 160 0.81 0.85 -12.32
C TRP A 160 1.87 1.47 -13.22
N ARG A 161 1.47 2.20 -14.27
CA ARG A 161 2.40 2.88 -15.18
C ARG A 161 3.28 3.93 -14.49
N HIS A 162 2.86 4.43 -13.33
CA HIS A 162 3.55 5.45 -12.54
C HIS A 162 4.43 4.85 -11.43
N VAL A 163 4.44 3.52 -11.31
CA VAL A 163 5.13 2.80 -10.23
C VAL A 163 6.58 2.51 -10.60
N LYS A 164 7.50 2.94 -9.74
CA LYS A 164 8.92 2.57 -9.81
C LYS A 164 9.15 1.31 -8.98
N THR A 165 9.62 0.24 -9.61
CA THR A 165 9.83 -1.05 -8.94
C THR A 165 11.27 -1.22 -8.45
N PHE A 166 11.44 -1.64 -7.20
CA PHE A 166 12.69 -2.13 -6.62
C PHE A 166 12.55 -3.60 -6.27
N LYS A 167 13.60 -4.40 -6.49
CA LYS A 167 13.61 -5.83 -6.22
C LYS A 167 14.56 -6.15 -5.08
N LEU A 168 14.11 -6.90 -4.08
CA LEU A 168 14.98 -7.59 -3.14
C LEU A 168 15.32 -8.96 -3.70
N THR A 169 16.61 -9.26 -3.85
CA THR A 169 17.10 -10.52 -4.44
C THR A 169 17.72 -11.45 -3.41
N THR A 170 18.22 -10.91 -2.30
CA THR A 170 18.94 -11.68 -1.28
C THR A 170 17.98 -12.25 -0.25
N ASN A 171 17.93 -13.59 -0.17
CA ASN A 171 17.21 -14.31 0.88
C ASN A 171 18.12 -14.47 2.10
N MET A 172 17.89 -13.65 3.12
CA MET A 172 18.70 -13.67 4.34
C MET A 172 18.39 -14.87 5.23
N HIS A 173 17.20 -15.48 5.10
CA HIS A 173 16.83 -16.67 5.87
C HIS A 173 17.66 -17.90 5.46
N VAL A 174 18.00 -18.01 4.17
CA VAL A 174 18.84 -19.11 3.66
C VAL A 174 20.32 -18.86 3.90
N GLN A 175 20.77 -17.60 3.82
CA GLN A 175 22.18 -17.27 4.09
C GLN A 175 22.58 -17.55 5.54
N LEU A 176 21.71 -17.30 6.50
CA LEU A 176 21.98 -17.54 7.92
C LEU A 176 21.97 -19.03 8.32
N GLN A 177 21.61 -19.94 7.42
CA GLN A 177 21.61 -21.39 7.66
C GLN A 177 22.87 -22.09 7.10
N ASN A 178 23.73 -21.37 6.38
CA ASN A 178 24.96 -21.91 5.79
C ASN A 178 26.23 -21.55 6.59
N ASP A 179 26.07 -20.98 7.79
CA ASP A 179 27.12 -20.73 8.78
C ASP A 179 26.95 -21.68 9.99
#